data_AF-A0AAN7F6S6-F1
#
_entry.id   AF-A0AAN7F6S6-F1
#
_cell.length_a   1.000
_cell.length_b   1.000
_cell.length_c   1.000
_cell.angle_alpha   90.00
_cell.angle_beta   90.00
_cell.angle_gamma   90.00
#
_symmetry.space_group_name_H-M   'P 1'
#
loop_
_entity.id
_entity.type
_entity.pdbx_description
1 polymer ?
#
loop_
_entity_poly.entity_id
_entity_poly.type
_entity_poly.pdbx_seq_one_letter_code
_entity_poly.pdbx_strand_id
1 'polypeptide(L)'
;MAHTTQLQQYHNNFDYYDPAGMELEMERHRKRRKKWKEEVVDVPLRRDPLEVFGTDIMLKILSYLDARSVALSLLVSRAWHAVSSTDRLWASKLEELWLGKAHIPRLSQIRGLSKLAAYSLAVMDGKRNRIMKEDLCDHVWEFHFNKAAPDYWRNLDPYWKGTGRPMRRYFHPDGSQSADPGDKVWGGHECCYLTVTSIVGEDKIREHYVRINRWPRMSVSRKLDWSWELSNHLYSYSSIPDAGKEGGTGPLYDV
;
A
#
# COMPACT_ATOMS: atom_id res chain seq x y z
N MET A 1 -14.77 24.73 -62.10
CA MET A 1 -15.94 25.40 -61.49
C MET A 1 -16.95 24.36 -61.08
N ALA A 2 -17.08 24.11 -59.77
CA ALA A 2 -18.31 23.67 -59.10
C ALA A 2 -18.02 23.75 -57.58
N HIS A 3 -18.66 24.72 -56.93
CA HIS A 3 -18.53 25.04 -55.50
C HIS A 3 -19.77 24.51 -54.73
N THR A 4 -19.49 23.92 -53.57
CA THR A 4 -20.13 24.01 -52.24
C THR A 4 -21.49 24.72 -52.05
N THR A 5 -22.47 24.07 -51.38
CA THR A 5 -23.44 24.60 -50.36
C THR A 5 -24.14 23.42 -49.64
N GLN A 6 -23.88 23.08 -48.37
CA GLN A 6 -24.52 23.51 -47.09
C GLN A 6 -26.05 23.26 -46.90
N LEU A 7 -26.34 22.44 -45.87
CA LEU A 7 -27.34 22.62 -44.79
C LEU A 7 -28.75 23.15 -45.13
N GLN A 8 -29.76 22.27 -45.06
CA GLN A 8 -31.09 22.50 -44.44
C GLN A 8 -32.03 21.31 -44.67
N GLN A 9 -32.41 20.61 -43.59
CA GLN A 9 -33.80 20.22 -43.29
C GLN A 9 -33.83 19.37 -41.99
N TYR A 10 -33.62 20.06 -40.88
CA TYR A 10 -34.28 19.76 -39.62
C TYR A 10 -35.72 20.24 -39.75
N HIS A 11 -36.71 19.35 -39.61
CA HIS A 11 -37.97 19.54 -38.85
C HIS A 11 -39.03 18.52 -39.29
N ASN A 12 -39.47 17.67 -38.36
CA ASN A 12 -40.88 17.46 -37.97
C ASN A 12 -41.08 16.08 -37.32
N ASN A 13 -40.64 15.95 -36.06
CA ASN A 13 -41.33 15.07 -35.10
C ASN A 13 -41.92 15.99 -34.04
N PHE A 14 -43.16 16.43 -34.27
CA PHE A 14 -43.97 17.09 -33.26
C PHE A 14 -44.57 15.99 -32.40
N ASP A 15 -43.92 15.68 -31.28
CA ASP A 15 -44.52 14.88 -30.22
C ASP A 15 -45.78 15.61 -29.73
N TYR A 16 -46.90 14.89 -29.79
CA TYR A 16 -48.21 15.37 -29.40
C TYR A 16 -48.19 15.74 -27.91
N TYR A 17 -48.37 17.02 -27.61
CA TYR A 17 -48.52 17.52 -26.24
C TYR A 17 -49.86 17.01 -25.71
N ASP A 18 -49.86 16.05 -24.76
CA ASP A 18 -51.05 15.61 -24.03
C ASP A 18 -51.05 16.20 -22.60
N PRO A 19 -51.77 17.31 -22.37
CA PRO A 19 -51.83 17.98 -21.07
C PRO A 19 -52.42 17.09 -19.97
N ALA A 20 -53.35 16.19 -20.32
CA ALA A 20 -54.04 15.35 -19.36
C ALA A 20 -53.13 14.26 -18.80
N GLY A 21 -52.22 13.73 -19.62
CA GLY A 21 -51.19 12.77 -19.21
C GLY A 21 -50.23 13.35 -18.16
N MET A 22 -49.77 14.59 -18.35
CA MET A 22 -48.86 15.26 -17.41
C MET A 22 -49.54 15.58 -16.06
N GLU A 23 -50.80 16.01 -16.09
CA GLU A 23 -51.52 16.37 -14.86
C GLU A 23 -51.77 15.13 -13.97
N LEU A 24 -52.09 13.99 -14.59
CA LEU A 24 -52.20 12.70 -13.89
C LEU A 24 -50.87 12.25 -13.26
N GLU A 25 -49.76 12.50 -13.93
CA GLU A 25 -48.42 12.15 -13.45
C GLU A 25 -47.97 13.05 -12.29
N MET A 26 -48.25 14.35 -12.37
CA MET A 26 -48.04 15.30 -11.28
C MET A 26 -48.90 14.95 -10.05
N GLU A 27 -50.16 14.58 -10.25
CA GLU A 27 -51.06 14.20 -9.16
C GLU A 27 -50.60 12.89 -8.49
N ARG A 28 -50.08 11.93 -9.26
CA ARG A 28 -49.43 10.71 -8.74
C ARG A 28 -48.17 11.03 -7.93
N HIS A 29 -47.31 11.94 -8.42
CA HIS A 29 -46.14 12.41 -7.68
C HIS A 29 -46.51 13.13 -6.38
N ARG A 30 -47.59 13.93 -6.41
CA ARG A 30 -48.12 14.64 -5.23
C ARG A 30 -48.65 13.67 -4.19
N LYS A 31 -49.41 12.65 -4.61
CA LYS A 31 -49.92 11.58 -3.74
C LYS A 31 -48.79 10.73 -3.16
N ARG A 32 -47.77 10.38 -3.95
CA ARG A 32 -46.56 9.68 -3.47
C ARG A 32 -45.80 10.51 -2.43
N ARG A 33 -45.63 11.81 -2.65
CA ARG A 33 -45.01 12.74 -1.67
C ARG A 33 -45.81 12.86 -0.38
N LYS A 34 -47.15 12.90 -0.47
CA LYS A 34 -48.04 12.94 0.69
C LYS A 34 -47.97 11.64 1.49
N LYS A 35 -48.03 10.50 0.80
CA LYS A 35 -47.88 9.18 1.40
C LYS A 35 -46.51 9.00 2.05
N TRP A 36 -45.43 9.46 1.42
CA TRP A 36 -44.09 9.44 2.01
C TRP A 36 -44.01 10.30 3.27
N LYS A 37 -44.65 11.49 3.28
CA LYS A 37 -44.74 12.34 4.48
C LYS A 37 -45.59 11.73 5.60
N GLU A 38 -46.61 10.95 5.27
CA GLU A 38 -47.47 10.25 6.24
C GLU A 38 -46.84 8.93 6.76
N GLU A 39 -45.98 8.27 5.96
CA GLU A 39 -45.23 7.06 6.33
C GLU A 39 -43.89 7.34 7.02
N VAL A 40 -43.47 8.61 7.16
CA VAL A 40 -42.37 8.96 8.09
C VAL A 40 -42.90 8.80 9.51
N VAL A 41 -42.91 7.56 9.98
CA VAL A 41 -42.92 7.22 11.41
C VAL A 41 -41.86 8.09 12.08
N ASP A 42 -42.22 8.73 13.19
CA ASP A 42 -41.36 9.56 14.03
C ASP A 42 -40.17 8.72 14.54
N VAL A 43 -39.16 8.55 13.70
CA VAL A 43 -37.85 8.04 14.09
C VAL A 43 -37.27 9.14 14.97
N PRO A 44 -36.97 8.88 16.26
CA PRO A 44 -36.41 9.91 17.13
C PRO A 44 -35.23 10.53 16.40
N LEU A 45 -35.26 11.85 16.22
CA LEU A 45 -34.20 12.62 15.57
C LEU A 45 -32.86 12.20 16.19
N ARG A 46 -32.15 11.28 15.52
CA ARG A 46 -30.82 10.83 15.93
C ARG A 46 -29.92 12.03 15.74
N ARG A 47 -29.65 12.76 16.82
CA ARG A 47 -28.73 13.89 16.85
C ARG A 47 -27.33 13.39 16.54
N ASP A 48 -26.55 14.18 15.80
CA ASP A 48 -25.16 13.84 15.51
C ASP A 48 -24.38 13.74 16.83
N PRO A 49 -23.74 12.60 17.14
CA PRO A 49 -22.91 12.45 18.33
C PRO A 49 -21.84 13.55 18.45
N LEU A 50 -21.30 14.04 17.33
CA LEU A 50 -20.33 15.13 17.34
C LEU A 50 -20.93 16.46 17.81
N GLU A 51 -22.19 16.75 17.46
CA GLU A 51 -22.90 17.94 17.94
C GLU A 51 -23.26 17.81 19.43
N VAL A 52 -23.58 16.60 19.89
CA VAL A 52 -24.00 16.35 21.28
C VAL A 52 -22.81 16.34 22.24
N PHE A 53 -21.72 15.65 21.88
CA PHE A 53 -20.58 15.43 22.76
C PHE A 53 -19.43 16.41 22.52
N GLY A 54 -19.41 17.10 21.39
CA GLY A 54 -18.30 17.96 20.97
C GLY A 54 -17.04 17.18 20.60
N THR A 55 -16.02 17.93 20.18
CA THR A 55 -14.78 17.39 19.60
C THR A 55 -13.99 16.50 20.56
N ASP A 56 -13.80 16.91 21.82
CA ASP A 56 -12.89 16.22 22.74
C ASP A 56 -13.37 14.81 23.13
N ILE A 57 -14.66 14.69 23.45
CA ILE A 57 -15.28 13.40 23.74
C ILE A 57 -15.32 12.55 22.47
N MET A 58 -15.62 13.16 21.31
CA MET A 58 -15.61 12.44 20.04
C MET A 58 -14.23 11.87 19.71
N LEU A 59 -13.15 12.64 19.89
CA LEU A 59 -11.77 12.15 19.77
C LEU A 59 -11.52 10.97 20.70
N LYS A 60 -11.98 11.05 21.96
CA LYS A 60 -11.82 9.95 22.92
C LYS A 60 -12.56 8.70 22.46
N ILE A 61 -13.79 8.84 21.95
CA ILE A 61 -14.57 7.72 21.39
C ILE A 61 -13.82 7.10 20.20
N LEU A 62 -13.41 7.92 19.22
CA LEU A 62 -12.72 7.46 18.03
C LEU A 62 -11.38 6.78 18.35
N SER A 63 -10.71 7.14 19.44
CA SER A 63 -9.45 6.51 19.84
C SER A 63 -9.58 5.01 20.16
N TYR A 64 -10.77 4.55 20.54
CA TYR A 64 -11.07 3.13 20.78
C TYR A 64 -11.37 2.32 19.52
N LEU A 65 -11.52 2.98 18.37
CA LEU A 65 -11.82 2.31 17.11
C LEU A 65 -10.55 1.82 16.41
N ASP A 66 -10.70 0.82 15.54
CA ASP A 66 -9.63 0.40 14.64
C ASP A 66 -9.39 1.44 13.53
N ALA A 67 -8.20 1.41 12.93
CA ALA A 67 -7.81 2.40 11.91
C ALA A 67 -8.78 2.43 10.72
N ARG A 68 -9.39 1.29 10.36
CA ARG A 68 -10.39 1.22 9.29
C ARG A 68 -11.66 2.00 9.66
N SER A 69 -12.19 1.84 10.86
CA SER A 69 -13.40 2.56 11.29
C SER A 69 -13.14 4.06 11.46
N VAL A 70 -11.95 4.45 11.94
CA VAL A 70 -11.53 5.87 11.95
C VAL A 70 -11.43 6.42 10.53
N ALA A 71 -10.87 5.67 9.58
CA ALA A 71 -10.81 6.08 8.19
C ALA A 71 -12.21 6.27 7.57
N LEU A 72 -13.16 5.37 7.86
CA LEU A 72 -14.54 5.51 7.38
C LEU A 72 -15.24 6.75 7.97
N SER A 73 -14.87 7.14 9.20
CA SER A 73 -15.39 8.35 9.85
C SER A 73 -15.01 9.62 9.10
N LEU A 74 -13.92 9.62 8.32
CA LEU A 74 -13.54 10.74 7.44
C LEU A 74 -14.58 11.01 6.33
N LEU A 75 -15.37 9.99 5.95
CA LEU A 75 -16.30 10.05 4.83
C LEU A 75 -17.72 10.50 5.23
N VAL A 76 -17.96 10.71 6.53
CA VAL A 76 -19.31 11.00 7.05
C VAL A 76 -19.73 12.44 6.76
N SER A 77 -18.92 13.42 7.17
CA SER A 77 -19.19 14.85 6.98
C SER A 77 -17.90 15.67 7.13
N ARG A 78 -17.94 16.96 6.79
CA ARG A 78 -16.78 17.86 6.96
C ARG A 78 -16.36 18.00 8.42
N ALA A 79 -17.32 18.02 9.35
CA ALA A 79 -17.04 18.11 10.78
C ALA A 79 -16.40 16.82 11.31
N TRP A 80 -16.95 15.66 10.93
CA TRP A 80 -16.38 14.36 11.26
C TRP A 80 -14.99 14.15 10.65
N HIS A 81 -14.77 14.63 9.43
CA HIS A 81 -13.46 14.62 8.80
C HIS A 81 -12.45 15.41 9.64
N ALA A 82 -12.78 16.64 10.05
CA ALA A 82 -11.88 17.49 10.83
C ALA A 82 -11.41 16.81 12.12
N VAL A 83 -12.33 16.13 12.82
CA VAL A 83 -12.01 15.39 14.06
C VAL A 83 -11.22 14.11 13.73
N SER A 84 -11.69 13.32 12.78
CA SER A 84 -11.12 12.01 12.45
C SER A 84 -9.77 12.08 11.75
N SER A 85 -9.39 13.22 11.16
CA SER A 85 -8.08 13.44 10.53
C SER A 85 -6.99 13.93 11.51
N THR A 86 -7.30 14.04 12.80
CA THR A 86 -6.39 14.62 13.79
C THR A 86 -5.18 13.72 14.03
N ASP A 87 -3.98 14.31 14.06
CA ASP A 87 -2.72 13.59 14.28
C ASP A 87 -2.68 12.82 15.60
N ARG A 88 -3.34 13.31 16.65
CA ARG A 88 -3.45 12.61 17.94
C ARG A 88 -4.08 11.22 17.82
N LEU A 89 -5.08 11.04 16.95
CA LEU A 89 -5.70 9.73 16.69
C LEU A 89 -4.75 8.84 15.88
N TRP A 90 -4.22 9.39 14.80
CA TRP A 90 -3.40 8.62 13.86
C TRP A 90 -2.01 8.31 14.39
N ALA A 91 -1.49 9.04 15.37
CA ALA A 91 -0.23 8.73 16.05
C ALA A 91 -0.28 7.34 16.69
N SER A 92 -1.31 7.05 17.52
CA SER A 92 -1.44 5.71 18.12
C SER A 92 -1.65 4.63 17.06
N LYS A 93 -2.46 4.91 16.03
CA LYS A 93 -2.69 3.96 14.94
C LYS A 93 -1.42 3.68 14.14
N LEU A 94 -0.54 4.66 14.00
CA LEU A 94 0.75 4.51 13.33
C LEU A 94 1.71 3.65 14.18
N GLU A 95 1.75 3.88 15.49
CA GLU A 95 2.52 3.04 16.43
C GLU A 95 2.03 1.59 16.40
N GLU A 96 0.71 1.38 16.49
CA GLU A 96 0.06 0.06 16.35
C GLU A 96 0.41 -0.60 15.00
N LEU A 97 0.40 0.18 13.90
CA LEU A 97 0.70 -0.33 12.56
C LEU A 97 2.17 -0.74 12.40
N TRP A 98 3.07 0.05 12.97
CA TRP A 98 4.51 -0.19 12.88
C TRP A 98 4.97 -1.32 13.79
N LEU A 99 4.15 -1.70 14.78
CA LEU A 99 4.47 -2.78 15.72
C LEU A 99 4.79 -4.09 14.99
N GLY A 100 5.98 -4.63 15.27
CA GLY A 100 6.48 -5.85 14.67
C GLY A 100 6.84 -5.74 13.18
N LYS A 101 6.96 -4.53 12.63
CA LYS A 101 7.46 -4.33 11.26
C LYS A 101 8.99 -4.34 11.24
N ALA A 102 9.55 -5.02 10.26
CA ALA A 102 10.98 -5.05 9.96
C ALA A 102 11.45 -3.71 9.39
N HIS A 103 10.69 -3.15 8.44
CA HIS A 103 11.04 -1.95 7.67
C HIS A 103 9.86 -1.01 7.54
N ILE A 104 10.06 0.26 7.85
CA ILE A 104 9.11 1.36 7.66
C ILE A 104 9.55 2.18 6.43
N PRO A 105 8.64 2.52 5.53
CA PRO A 105 9.01 3.26 4.32
C PRO A 105 9.51 4.67 4.66
N ARG A 106 10.66 5.07 4.10
CA ARG A 106 11.24 6.41 4.32
C ARG A 106 10.25 7.55 4.06
N LEU A 107 9.39 7.40 3.05
CA LEU A 107 8.35 8.37 2.71
C LEU A 107 7.38 8.62 3.87
N SER A 108 7.10 7.63 4.70
CA SER A 108 6.22 7.78 5.87
C SER A 108 6.90 8.45 7.07
N GLN A 109 8.23 8.60 7.03
CA GLN A 109 9.04 9.21 8.10
C GLN A 109 9.45 10.66 7.80
N ILE A 110 9.02 11.22 6.66
CA ILE A 110 9.33 12.62 6.29
C ILE A 110 8.76 13.56 7.35
N ARG A 111 9.61 14.47 7.86
CA ARG A 111 9.20 15.48 8.85
C ARG A 111 8.13 16.40 8.28
N GLY A 112 7.10 16.69 9.07
CA GLY A 112 6.00 17.58 8.69
C GLY A 112 4.82 16.89 7.99
N LEU A 113 4.88 15.58 7.74
CA LEU A 113 3.71 14.83 7.32
C LEU A 113 2.70 14.69 8.46
N SER A 114 1.41 14.79 8.12
CA SER A 114 0.35 14.38 9.04
C SER A 114 0.44 12.88 9.31
N LYS A 115 0.03 12.45 10.50
CA LYS A 115 0.05 11.04 10.90
C LYS A 115 -0.89 10.19 10.05
N LEU A 116 -2.00 10.76 9.58
CA LEU A 116 -2.89 10.11 8.60
C LEU A 116 -2.17 9.87 7.25
N ALA A 117 -1.41 10.85 6.76
CA ALA A 117 -0.64 10.70 5.51
C ALA A 117 0.48 9.67 5.67
N ALA A 118 1.23 9.72 6.79
CA ALA A 118 2.25 8.73 7.12
C ALA A 118 1.67 7.31 7.19
N TYR A 119 0.53 7.13 7.86
CA TYR A 119 -0.19 5.86 7.94
C TYR A 119 -0.58 5.36 6.55
N SER A 120 -1.19 6.23 5.74
CA SER A 120 -1.64 5.89 4.38
C SER A 120 -0.46 5.46 3.50
N LEU A 121 0.65 6.20 3.52
CA LEU A 121 1.88 5.86 2.80
C LEU A 121 2.45 4.52 3.26
N ALA A 122 2.47 4.26 4.57
CA ALA A 122 2.97 3.01 5.14
C ALA A 122 2.13 1.80 4.69
N VAL A 123 0.80 1.91 4.73
CA VAL A 123 -0.11 0.86 4.26
C VAL A 123 0.00 0.63 2.75
N MET A 124 0.11 1.69 1.95
CA MET A 124 0.27 1.56 0.50
C MET A 124 1.60 0.88 0.16
N ASP A 125 2.69 1.30 0.80
CA ASP A 125 4.01 0.71 0.57
C ASP A 125 4.08 -0.76 1.01
N GLY A 126 3.53 -1.10 2.17
CA GLY A 126 3.50 -2.47 2.69
C GLY A 126 2.72 -3.46 1.81
N LYS A 127 1.91 -2.98 0.85
CA LYS A 127 1.19 -3.79 -0.14
C LYS A 127 1.92 -3.88 -1.49
N ARG A 128 3.07 -3.23 -1.66
CA ARG A 128 3.85 -3.32 -2.89
C ARG A 128 4.36 -4.74 -3.11
N ASN A 129 4.33 -5.17 -4.37
CA ASN A 129 4.98 -6.38 -4.87
C ASN A 129 6.16 -6.06 -5.81
N ARG A 130 6.40 -4.78 -6.07
CA ARG A 130 7.49 -4.30 -6.92
C ARG A 130 8.58 -3.71 -6.05
N ILE A 131 9.78 -4.31 -6.09
CA ILE A 131 10.97 -3.80 -5.42
C ILE A 131 11.70 -2.82 -6.33
N MET A 132 12.20 -1.74 -5.74
CA MET A 132 13.02 -0.74 -6.42
C MET A 132 14.49 -0.94 -6.07
N LYS A 133 15.37 -0.20 -6.75
CA LYS A 133 16.81 -0.28 -6.50
C LYS A 133 17.16 0.23 -5.10
N GLU A 134 16.45 1.25 -4.65
CA GLU A 134 16.61 1.86 -3.33
C GLU A 134 16.26 0.85 -2.25
N ASP A 135 15.18 0.08 -2.41
CA ASP A 135 14.79 -1.00 -1.48
C ASP A 135 15.90 -2.08 -1.37
N LEU A 136 16.58 -2.41 -2.47
CA LEU A 136 17.69 -3.37 -2.45
C LEU A 136 18.88 -2.83 -1.66
N CYS A 137 19.25 -1.57 -1.91
CA CYS A 137 20.42 -0.92 -1.33
C CYS A 137 20.23 -0.46 0.12
N ASP A 138 18.99 -0.16 0.52
CA ASP A 138 18.69 0.32 1.88
C ASP A 138 18.93 -0.75 2.93
N HIS A 139 18.74 -2.02 2.56
CA HIS A 139 18.74 -3.13 3.50
C HIS A 139 19.98 -4.04 3.40
N VAL A 140 20.31 -4.66 4.52
CA VAL A 140 21.19 -5.83 4.54
C VAL A 140 20.33 -7.07 4.30
N TRP A 141 20.85 -8.03 3.54
CA TRP A 141 20.12 -9.23 3.18
C TRP A 141 20.79 -10.48 3.73
N GLU A 142 20.03 -11.33 4.42
CA GLU A 142 20.44 -12.70 4.71
C GLU A 142 20.27 -13.56 3.47
N PHE A 143 21.30 -14.32 3.14
CA PHE A 143 21.37 -15.23 2.01
C PHE A 143 21.55 -16.66 2.49
N HIS A 144 20.80 -17.57 1.90
CA HIS A 144 21.02 -19.01 2.05
C HIS A 144 20.60 -19.76 0.77
N PHE A 145 21.15 -20.96 0.60
CA PHE A 145 20.72 -21.89 -0.41
C PHE A 145 19.47 -22.64 0.03
N ASN A 146 18.65 -23.03 -0.93
CA ASN A 146 17.47 -23.87 -0.73
C ASN A 146 17.83 -25.35 -0.86
N LYS A 147 16.89 -26.22 -0.48
CA LYS A 147 17.12 -27.67 -0.44
C LYS A 147 17.52 -28.26 -1.80
N ALA A 148 17.08 -27.65 -2.90
CA ALA A 148 17.42 -28.10 -4.26
C ALA A 148 18.84 -27.70 -4.71
N ALA A 149 19.55 -26.88 -3.94
CA ALA A 149 20.92 -26.54 -4.25
C ALA A 149 21.85 -27.77 -4.10
N PRO A 150 22.86 -27.92 -4.98
CA PRO A 150 23.86 -28.98 -4.85
C PRO A 150 24.51 -29.03 -3.47
N ASP A 151 24.84 -30.25 -3.02
CA ASP A 151 25.42 -30.52 -1.69
C ASP A 151 26.68 -29.71 -1.42
N TYR A 152 27.51 -29.51 -2.45
CA TYR A 152 28.69 -28.66 -2.36
C TYR A 152 28.37 -27.27 -1.78
N TRP A 153 27.34 -26.60 -2.31
CA TRP A 153 26.94 -25.28 -1.85
C TRP A 153 26.29 -25.31 -0.48
N ARG A 154 25.42 -26.29 -0.22
CA ARG A 154 24.77 -26.45 1.09
C ARG A 154 25.78 -26.75 2.20
N ASN A 155 26.86 -27.46 1.91
CA ASN A 155 27.93 -27.75 2.86
C ASN A 155 28.80 -26.54 3.21
N LEU A 156 28.73 -25.47 2.41
CA LEU A 156 29.38 -24.19 2.69
C LEU A 156 28.45 -23.20 3.40
N ASP A 157 27.15 -23.45 3.36
CA ASP A 157 26.11 -22.57 3.89
C ASP A 157 25.90 -22.78 5.41
N PRO A 158 26.15 -21.76 6.26
CA PRO A 158 25.92 -21.83 7.70
C PRO A 158 24.49 -22.23 8.09
N TYR A 159 23.49 -21.87 7.28
CA TYR A 159 22.07 -22.20 7.53
C TYR A 159 21.86 -23.72 7.57
N TRP A 160 22.44 -24.45 6.62
CA TRP A 160 22.31 -25.91 6.52
C TRP A 160 23.16 -26.65 7.55
N LYS A 161 24.30 -26.08 7.94
CA LYS A 161 25.17 -26.68 8.94
C LYS A 161 24.67 -26.46 10.37
N GLY A 162 23.78 -25.49 10.58
CA GLY A 162 23.39 -25.04 11.92
C GLY A 162 24.54 -24.39 12.70
N THR A 163 25.62 -23.99 12.01
CA THR A 163 26.88 -23.59 12.64
C THR A 163 27.06 -22.08 12.79
N GLY A 164 26.09 -21.24 12.43
CA GLY A 164 26.26 -19.79 12.59
C GLY A 164 25.16 -18.93 11.99
N ARG A 165 25.42 -17.61 12.00
CA ARG A 165 24.57 -16.59 11.39
C ARG A 165 24.48 -16.82 9.88
N PRO A 166 23.30 -16.61 9.25
CA PRO A 166 23.17 -16.66 7.81
C PRO A 166 24.15 -15.70 7.13
N MET A 167 24.57 -16.03 5.91
CA MET A 167 25.48 -15.20 5.12
C MET A 167 24.82 -13.86 4.79
N ARG A 168 25.57 -12.76 4.78
CA ARG A 168 25.02 -11.44 4.45
C ARG A 168 25.44 -10.96 3.07
N ARG A 169 24.53 -10.25 2.41
CA ARG A 169 24.72 -9.65 1.10
C ARG A 169 24.31 -8.19 1.14
N TYR A 170 25.09 -7.36 0.45
CA TYR A 170 24.92 -5.92 0.39
C TYR A 170 24.80 -5.51 -1.07
N PHE A 171 23.69 -4.85 -1.42
CA PHE A 171 23.47 -4.33 -2.76
C PHE A 171 23.92 -2.88 -2.81
N HIS A 172 24.62 -2.50 -3.88
CA HIS A 172 25.20 -1.17 -4.01
C HIS A 172 24.54 -0.35 -5.13
N PRO A 173 24.52 0.99 -5.04
CA PRO A 173 23.93 1.85 -6.05
C PRO A 173 24.59 1.78 -7.43
N ASP A 174 25.81 1.28 -7.55
CA ASP A 174 26.48 1.08 -8.84
C ASP A 174 26.02 -0.21 -9.56
N GLY A 175 25.16 -1.02 -8.92
CA GLY A 175 24.70 -2.29 -9.44
C GLY A 175 25.57 -3.48 -9.01
N SER A 176 26.59 -3.27 -8.19
CA SER A 176 27.40 -4.34 -7.61
C SER A 176 26.77 -4.93 -6.34
N GLN A 177 27.21 -6.11 -5.96
CA GLN A 177 26.89 -6.77 -4.71
C GLN A 177 28.20 -7.13 -3.99
N SER A 178 28.20 -7.06 -2.66
CA SER A 178 29.29 -7.57 -1.82
C SER A 178 28.78 -8.51 -0.73
N ALA A 179 29.71 -9.15 -0.03
CA ALA A 179 29.46 -10.07 1.08
C ALA A 179 30.39 -9.77 2.27
N ASP A 180 30.11 -10.41 3.41
CA ASP A 180 30.99 -10.32 4.57
C ASP A 180 32.39 -10.90 4.30
N PRO A 181 33.44 -10.35 4.93
CA PRO A 181 34.78 -10.95 4.86
C PRO A 181 34.79 -12.40 5.34
N GLY A 182 35.48 -13.27 4.62
CA GLY A 182 35.57 -14.70 4.96
C GLY A 182 34.36 -15.54 4.53
N ASP A 183 33.41 -14.97 3.81
CA ASP A 183 32.34 -15.74 3.16
C ASP A 183 32.93 -16.72 2.12
N LYS A 184 32.90 -18.00 2.46
CA LYS A 184 33.43 -19.10 1.63
C LYS A 184 32.63 -19.35 0.36
N VAL A 185 31.35 -19.00 0.34
CA VAL A 185 30.49 -19.09 -0.85
C VAL A 185 30.79 -17.93 -1.80
N TRP A 186 31.04 -16.74 -1.25
CA TRP A 186 31.37 -15.56 -2.04
C TRP A 186 32.71 -15.69 -2.76
N GLY A 187 33.74 -16.20 -2.06
CA GLY A 187 35.04 -16.51 -2.67
C GLY A 187 35.79 -15.32 -3.28
N GLY A 188 35.36 -14.08 -3.00
CA GLY A 188 35.95 -12.85 -3.55
C GLY A 188 35.51 -12.49 -4.96
N HIS A 189 34.45 -13.13 -5.49
CA HIS A 189 33.95 -12.85 -6.82
C HIS A 189 33.17 -11.53 -6.90
N GLU A 190 33.39 -10.76 -7.94
CA GLU A 190 32.51 -9.63 -8.27
C GLU A 190 31.13 -10.16 -8.69
N CYS A 191 30.06 -9.57 -8.14
CA CYS A 191 28.71 -9.84 -8.61
C CYS A 191 27.98 -8.54 -8.93
N CYS A 192 27.22 -8.56 -10.02
CA CYS A 192 26.32 -7.49 -10.41
C CYS A 192 24.87 -7.97 -10.30
N TYR A 193 23.97 -7.06 -9.97
CA TYR A 193 22.54 -7.32 -9.93
C TYR A 193 21.79 -6.42 -10.91
N LEU A 194 20.61 -6.88 -11.29
CA LEU A 194 19.68 -6.12 -12.12
C LEU A 194 18.25 -6.42 -11.71
N THR A 195 17.41 -5.39 -11.75
CA THR A 195 15.96 -5.49 -11.55
C THR A 195 15.29 -5.34 -12.91
N VAL A 196 14.59 -6.38 -13.35
CA VAL A 196 13.85 -6.36 -14.63
C VAL A 196 12.39 -6.13 -14.33
N THR A 197 11.79 -5.17 -15.02
CA THR A 197 10.34 -4.96 -15.04
C THR A 197 9.89 -4.90 -16.48
N SER A 198 9.07 -5.88 -16.90
CA SER A 198 8.42 -5.89 -18.21
C SER A 198 6.97 -5.48 -18.06
N ILE A 199 6.52 -4.55 -18.90
CA ILE A 199 5.17 -4.01 -18.92
C ILE A 199 4.54 -4.39 -20.27
N VAL A 200 3.27 -4.79 -20.26
CA VAL A 200 2.50 -5.13 -21.47
C VAL A 200 1.18 -4.38 -21.48
N GLY A 201 0.85 -3.74 -22.60
CA GLY A 201 -0.41 -3.00 -22.78
C GLY A 201 -0.50 -1.76 -21.90
N GLU A 202 -1.69 -1.52 -21.34
CA GLU A 202 -2.01 -0.40 -20.43
C GLU A 202 -1.39 -0.61 -19.04
N ASP A 203 -0.07 -0.51 -18.93
CA ASP A 203 0.69 -0.50 -17.66
C ASP A 203 0.62 -1.78 -16.80
N LYS A 204 0.15 -2.90 -17.38
CA LYS A 204 0.14 -4.18 -16.67
C LYS A 204 1.55 -4.77 -16.62
N ILE A 205 2.10 -4.91 -15.43
CA ILE A 205 3.38 -5.59 -15.20
C ILE A 205 3.21 -7.08 -15.58
N ARG A 206 3.99 -7.52 -16.57
CA ARG A 206 4.08 -8.92 -17.01
C ARG A 206 5.08 -9.70 -16.17
N GLU A 207 6.25 -9.12 -15.98
CA GLU A 207 7.34 -9.73 -15.22
C GLU A 207 8.02 -8.69 -14.35
N HIS A 208 8.32 -9.06 -13.12
CA HIS A 208 9.16 -8.27 -12.23
C HIS A 208 10.03 -9.22 -11.41
N TYR A 209 11.35 -9.13 -11.59
CA TYR A 209 12.30 -10.03 -10.93
C TYR A 209 13.66 -9.36 -10.70
N VAL A 210 14.41 -9.90 -9.74
CA VAL A 210 15.81 -9.56 -9.51
C VAL A 210 16.69 -10.70 -10.03
N ARG A 211 17.82 -10.38 -10.65
CA ARG A 211 18.80 -11.37 -11.11
C ARG A 211 20.20 -10.95 -10.68
N ILE A 212 20.98 -11.92 -10.20
CA ILE A 212 22.39 -11.75 -9.87
C ILE A 212 23.22 -12.45 -10.95
N ASN A 213 24.12 -11.73 -11.62
CA ASN A 213 24.93 -12.24 -12.72
C ASN A 213 24.08 -13.07 -13.72
N ARG A 214 24.51 -14.31 -14.01
CA ARG A 214 23.81 -15.26 -14.88
C ARG A 214 22.98 -16.28 -14.11
N TRP A 215 22.88 -16.17 -12.78
CA TRP A 215 22.08 -17.07 -11.95
C TRP A 215 20.58 -16.98 -12.27
N PRO A 216 19.77 -17.98 -11.85
CA PRO A 216 18.34 -17.97 -12.09
C PRO A 216 17.66 -16.71 -11.52
N ARG A 217 16.64 -16.22 -12.24
CA ARG A 217 15.83 -15.08 -11.78
C ARG A 217 15.17 -15.39 -10.43
N MET A 218 15.04 -14.38 -9.58
CA MET A 218 14.35 -14.45 -8.30
C MET A 218 13.00 -13.75 -8.37
N SER A 219 11.95 -14.42 -7.89
CA SER A 219 10.71 -13.75 -7.56
C SER A 219 10.90 -12.82 -6.38
N VAL A 220 10.17 -11.71 -6.40
CA VAL A 220 10.17 -10.69 -5.35
C VAL A 220 8.86 -10.81 -4.57
N SER A 221 8.92 -10.79 -3.25
CA SER A 221 7.72 -10.68 -2.41
C SER A 221 7.96 -9.80 -1.18
N ARG A 222 6.87 -9.21 -0.70
CA ARG A 222 6.82 -8.44 0.55
C ARG A 222 6.15 -9.29 1.61
N LYS A 223 6.78 -9.44 2.78
CA LYS A 223 6.23 -10.19 3.92
C LYS A 223 5.28 -9.32 4.75
N LEU A 224 4.54 -9.96 5.66
CA LEU A 224 3.58 -9.29 6.54
C LEU A 224 4.23 -8.28 7.50
N ASP A 225 5.48 -8.53 7.90
CA ASP A 225 6.32 -7.64 8.69
C ASP A 225 6.95 -6.53 7.84
N TRP A 226 6.59 -6.40 6.56
CA TRP A 226 7.17 -5.46 5.60
C TRP A 226 8.65 -5.68 5.26
N SER A 227 9.22 -6.83 5.65
CA SER A 227 10.47 -7.29 5.06
C SER A 227 10.28 -7.70 3.60
N TRP A 228 11.39 -7.76 2.86
CA TRP A 228 11.43 -8.21 1.48
C TRP A 228 12.05 -9.60 1.41
N GLU A 229 11.57 -10.39 0.45
CA GLU A 229 12.15 -11.67 0.09
C GLU A 229 12.43 -11.73 -1.41
N LEU A 230 13.62 -12.19 -1.76
CA LEU A 230 13.97 -12.58 -3.12
C LEU A 230 14.25 -14.07 -3.12
N SER A 231 13.52 -14.86 -3.90
CA SER A 231 13.69 -16.32 -3.86
C SER A 231 13.57 -16.96 -5.22
N ASN A 232 14.26 -18.07 -5.40
CA ASN A 232 14.05 -19.02 -6.49
C ASN A 232 14.24 -20.44 -5.96
N HIS A 233 14.24 -21.44 -6.84
CA HIS A 233 14.39 -22.83 -6.44
C HIS A 233 15.76 -23.17 -5.80
N LEU A 234 16.82 -22.39 -6.08
CA LEU A 234 18.18 -22.66 -5.60
C LEU A 234 18.56 -21.88 -4.34
N TYR A 235 18.11 -20.64 -4.18
CA TYR A 235 18.55 -19.79 -3.08
C TYR A 235 17.52 -18.71 -2.74
N SER A 236 17.72 -18.06 -1.60
CA SER A 236 16.83 -17.03 -1.10
C SER A 236 17.59 -15.93 -0.36
N TYR A 237 17.05 -14.72 -0.46
CA TYR A 237 17.47 -13.52 0.24
C TYR A 237 16.30 -13.01 1.07
N SER A 238 16.51 -12.70 2.34
CA SER A 238 15.54 -12.01 3.20
C SER A 238 16.15 -10.73 3.74
N SER A 239 15.46 -9.60 3.64
CA SER A 239 15.96 -8.34 4.20
C SER A 239 15.86 -8.36 5.74
N ILE A 240 16.93 -7.92 6.40
CA ILE A 240 17.08 -7.97 7.86
C ILE A 240 16.56 -6.67 8.48
N PRO A 241 15.75 -6.71 9.55
CA PRO A 241 15.39 -5.51 10.31
C PRO A 241 16.61 -4.68 10.71
N ASP A 242 16.53 -3.37 10.53
CA ASP A 242 17.68 -2.46 10.68
C ASP A 242 17.42 -1.29 11.65
N ALA A 243 16.46 -1.43 12.57
CA ALA A 243 16.09 -0.39 13.53
C ALA A 243 17.30 0.19 14.30
N GLY A 244 18.26 -0.65 14.69
CA GLY A 244 19.46 -0.23 15.43
C GLY A 244 20.56 0.43 14.60
N LYS A 245 20.38 0.55 13.27
CA LYS A 245 21.34 1.18 12.36
C LYS A 245 21.04 2.68 12.26
N GLU A 246 22.08 3.52 12.21
CA GLU A 246 21.90 4.93 11.90
C GLU A 246 21.26 5.10 10.52
N GLY A 247 20.13 5.80 10.47
CA GLY A 247 19.33 5.95 9.25
C GLY A 247 18.63 4.66 8.79
N GLY A 248 18.50 3.67 9.69
CA GLY A 248 17.74 2.45 9.47
C GLY A 248 16.25 2.73 9.25
N THR A 249 15.59 1.77 8.62
CA THR A 249 14.17 1.86 8.28
C THR A 249 13.26 1.18 9.31
N GLY A 250 13.79 0.34 10.20
CA GLY A 250 12.99 -0.32 11.23
C GLY A 250 12.47 0.62 12.33
N PRO A 251 11.38 0.26 13.01
CA PRO A 251 10.90 0.98 14.19
C PRO A 251 11.92 0.92 15.33
N LEU A 252 12.27 2.08 15.89
CA LEU A 252 12.97 2.17 17.16
C LEU A 252 11.97 1.90 18.28
N TYR A 253 11.92 0.67 18.77
CA TYR A 253 11.28 0.40 20.06
C TYR A 253 12.34 0.51 21.15
N ASP A 254 12.17 1.46 22.05
CA ASP A 254 12.77 1.34 23.38
C ASP A 254 12.12 0.13 24.04
N VAL A 255 12.93 -0.90 24.34
CA VAL A 255 12.51 -2.05 25.15
C VAL A 255 12.54 -1.66 26.61
#